data_AF-A0A7Y2CQJ1-F1
#
_entry.id   AF-A0A7Y2CQJ1-F1
#
_cell.length_a   1.000
_cell.length_b   1.000
_cell.length_c   1.000
_cell.angle_alpha   90.00
_cell.angle_beta   90.00
_cell.angle_gamma   90.00
#
_symmetry.space_group_name_H-M   'P 1'
#
loop_
_entity.id
_entity.type
_entity.pdbx_description
1 polymer ?
#
loop_
_entity_poly.entity_id
_entity_poly.type
_entity_poly.pdbx_seq_one_letter_code
_entity_poly.pdbx_strand_id
1 'polypeptide(L)'
;MPTQFAKSLFWNLPHEVRRVLFRARHPSSYNHLQKLRTETEGDYSLRPFIDHKCVFVHIPKCAGSSISRSLFGNLGGGHTSARKYQIVFTKKEFAEYFKFAFVRNPWDRVVSAFLFLKAGGTGQTDRRWAEQNLSEYPDFDSFVRGWLNPVNARASWHFKPQYPYVSGGDGRLLIDFVGYFERLQEDYSFIRRTIRCGAPLIHLNQTRDRSKDFRQYYREETQQIVADVYREDIRIFGYGFESEAPTGPRHVNSPATRQHSLPTTGRFVPGR
;
A
#
# COMPACT_ATOMS: atom_id res chain seq x y z
N MET A 1 -24.13 6.91 -3.09
CA MET A 1 -23.70 7.99 -2.17
C MET A 1 -23.76 7.62 -0.67
N PRO A 2 -24.79 6.92 -0.12
CA PRO A 2 -24.84 6.62 1.33
C PRO A 2 -23.69 5.72 1.83
N THR A 3 -23.21 4.83 0.97
CA THR A 3 -22.23 3.80 1.30
C THR A 3 -20.80 4.32 1.47
N GLN A 4 -20.37 5.35 0.73
CA GLN A 4 -19.04 5.95 0.91
C GLN A 4 -18.97 6.80 2.17
N PHE A 5 -20.03 7.55 2.48
CA PHE A 5 -20.12 8.35 3.70
C PHE A 5 -20.16 7.46 4.95
N ALA A 6 -20.97 6.41 4.96
CA ALA A 6 -21.00 5.42 6.04
C ALA A 6 -19.67 4.66 6.19
N LYS A 7 -18.99 4.33 5.08
CA LYS A 7 -17.64 3.74 5.10
C LYS A 7 -16.60 4.69 5.69
N SER A 8 -16.69 5.99 5.38
CA SER A 8 -15.83 7.03 5.96
C SER A 8 -16.01 7.11 7.49
N LEU A 9 -17.27 7.15 7.95
CA LEU A 9 -17.59 7.25 9.37
C LEU A 9 -17.10 6.03 10.18
N PHE A 10 -17.18 4.82 9.62
CA PHE A 10 -16.67 3.61 10.27
C PHE A 10 -15.17 3.71 10.60
N TRP A 11 -14.38 4.28 9.70
CA TRP A 11 -12.92 4.43 9.91
C TRP A 11 -12.57 5.56 10.88
N ASN A 12 -13.54 6.40 11.26
CA ASN A 12 -13.38 7.43 12.30
C ASN A 12 -13.75 6.91 13.70
N LEU A 13 -14.36 5.72 13.82
CA LEU A 13 -14.62 5.10 15.12
C LEU A 13 -13.33 4.83 15.88
N PRO A 14 -13.33 4.90 17.23
CA PRO A 14 -12.20 4.46 18.04
C PRO A 14 -11.77 3.03 17.68
N HIS A 15 -10.46 2.76 17.72
CA HIS A 15 -9.86 1.50 17.26
C HIS A 15 -10.57 0.26 17.80
N GLU A 16 -10.82 0.21 19.11
CA GLU A 16 -11.47 -0.94 19.75
C GLU A 16 -12.94 -1.08 19.37
N VAL A 17 -13.68 0.04 19.35
CA VAL A 17 -15.08 0.06 18.89
C VAL A 17 -15.18 -0.47 17.46
N ARG A 18 -14.26 -0.06 16.59
CA ARG A 18 -14.18 -0.51 15.20
C ARG A 18 -13.92 -2.01 15.08
N ARG A 19 -13.00 -2.56 15.88
CA ARG A 19 -12.70 -4.01 15.92
C ARG A 19 -13.91 -4.80 16.39
N VAL A 20 -14.56 -4.39 17.48
CA VAL A 20 -15.75 -5.05 18.03
C VAL A 20 -16.89 -5.03 17.02
N LEU A 21 -17.19 -3.86 16.44
CA LEU A 21 -18.24 -3.73 15.44
C LEU A 21 -17.96 -4.56 14.18
N PHE A 22 -16.70 -4.60 13.71
CA PHE A 22 -16.32 -5.45 12.57
C PHE A 22 -16.52 -6.94 12.89
N ARG A 23 -16.10 -7.39 14.07
CA ARG A 23 -16.28 -8.78 14.51
C ARG A 23 -17.76 -9.16 14.57
N ALA A 24 -18.61 -8.28 15.12
CA ALA A 24 -20.04 -8.52 15.22
C ALA A 24 -20.73 -8.59 13.84
N ARG A 25 -20.36 -7.69 12.91
CA ARG A 25 -20.99 -7.63 11.57
C ARG A 25 -20.43 -8.64 10.58
N HIS A 26 -19.17 -9.06 10.74
CA HIS A 26 -18.45 -9.91 9.81
C HIS A 26 -17.60 -10.99 10.53
N PRO A 27 -18.23 -11.88 11.32
CA PRO A 27 -17.50 -12.84 12.17
C PRO A 27 -16.59 -13.76 11.37
N SER A 28 -17.04 -14.32 10.24
CA SER A 28 -16.23 -15.20 9.39
C SER A 28 -14.99 -14.49 8.84
N SER A 29 -15.15 -13.26 8.34
CA SER A 29 -14.01 -12.47 7.85
C SER A 29 -13.06 -12.08 8.97
N TYR A 30 -13.57 -11.76 10.16
CA TYR A 30 -12.73 -11.47 11.33
C TYR A 30 -11.92 -12.70 11.74
N ASN A 31 -12.57 -13.86 11.85
CA ASN A 31 -11.90 -15.11 12.23
C ASN A 31 -10.83 -15.51 11.20
N HIS A 32 -11.11 -15.35 9.91
CA HIS A 32 -10.10 -15.57 8.86
C HIS A 32 -8.88 -14.66 9.04
N LEU A 33 -9.10 -13.37 9.29
CA LEU A 33 -8.00 -12.42 9.55
C LEU A 33 -7.20 -12.77 10.81
N GLN A 34 -7.85 -13.30 11.85
CA GLN A 34 -7.16 -13.77 13.04
C GLN A 34 -6.38 -15.06 12.78
N LYS A 35 -6.90 -15.99 11.95
CA LYS A 35 -6.16 -17.20 11.54
C LYS A 35 -4.86 -16.87 10.83
N LEU A 36 -4.85 -15.85 9.96
CA LEU A 36 -3.61 -15.41 9.28
C LEU A 36 -2.50 -14.99 10.25
N ARG A 37 -2.81 -14.61 11.50
CA ARG A 37 -1.82 -14.25 12.52
C ARG A 37 -1.03 -15.46 13.05
N THR A 38 -1.60 -16.65 12.95
CA THR A 38 -1.02 -17.90 13.46
C THR A 38 -0.63 -18.88 12.36
N GLU A 39 -0.96 -18.57 11.10
CA GLU A 39 -0.63 -19.40 9.94
C GLU A 39 0.89 -19.49 9.72
N THR A 40 1.40 -20.69 9.42
CA THR A 40 2.84 -20.93 9.20
C THR A 40 3.14 -21.71 7.92
N GLU A 41 2.14 -22.37 7.34
CA GLU A 41 2.33 -23.26 6.18
C GLU A 41 1.82 -22.62 4.88
N GLY A 42 0.93 -21.64 4.98
CA GLY A 42 0.36 -20.93 3.84
C GLY A 42 1.27 -19.84 3.24
N ASP A 43 1.09 -19.60 1.94
CA ASP A 43 1.74 -18.50 1.21
C ASP A 43 1.35 -17.12 1.75
N TYR A 44 0.23 -17.00 2.46
CA TYR A 44 -0.20 -15.78 3.13
C TYR A 44 -0.20 -16.00 4.64
N SER A 45 0.71 -15.32 5.33
CA SER A 45 0.81 -15.37 6.79
C SER A 45 1.25 -14.02 7.33
N LEU A 46 0.62 -13.63 8.44
CA LEU A 46 0.98 -12.45 9.23
C LEU A 46 1.85 -12.82 10.44
N ARG A 47 2.24 -14.10 10.60
CA ARG A 47 3.08 -14.54 11.71
C ARG A 47 4.39 -13.75 11.80
N PRO A 48 5.13 -13.52 10.71
CA PRO A 48 6.37 -12.72 10.76
C PRO A 48 6.14 -11.26 11.19
N PHE A 49 4.95 -10.70 10.96
CA PHE A 49 4.62 -9.34 11.40
C PHE A 49 4.59 -9.24 12.93
N ILE A 50 4.18 -10.33 13.59
CA ILE A 50 4.13 -10.42 15.05
C ILE A 50 5.53 -10.67 15.61
N ASP A 51 6.26 -11.62 15.03
CA ASP A 51 7.60 -12.00 15.49
C ASP A 51 8.60 -10.84 15.38
N HIS A 52 8.48 -10.01 14.34
CA HIS A 52 9.35 -8.85 14.12
C HIS A 52 8.71 -7.51 14.51
N LYS A 53 7.53 -7.53 15.15
CA LYS A 53 6.77 -6.34 15.54
C LYS A 53 6.70 -5.29 14.43
N CYS A 54 6.34 -5.71 13.22
CA CYS A 54 6.27 -4.85 12.06
C CYS A 54 4.99 -5.10 11.25
N VAL A 55 4.59 -4.14 10.40
CA VAL A 55 3.50 -4.33 9.45
C VAL A 55 3.94 -3.81 8.09
N PHE A 56 4.02 -4.69 7.10
CA PHE A 56 4.24 -4.29 5.72
C PHE A 56 2.89 -4.11 5.01
N VAL A 57 2.62 -2.90 4.54
CA VAL A 57 1.45 -2.58 3.70
C VAL A 57 1.85 -2.76 2.25
N HIS A 58 1.50 -3.90 1.66
CA HIS A 58 1.86 -4.23 0.28
C HIS A 58 0.92 -3.51 -0.70
N ILE A 59 1.49 -2.51 -1.38
CA ILE A 59 0.86 -1.79 -2.49
C ILE A 59 1.17 -2.52 -3.81
N PRO A 60 0.16 -2.87 -4.63
CA PRO A 60 0.36 -3.51 -5.92
C PRO A 60 1.39 -2.78 -6.79
N LYS A 61 2.17 -3.57 -7.55
CA LYS A 61 3.16 -3.08 -8.54
C LYS A 61 4.33 -2.26 -7.97
N CYS A 62 4.55 -2.31 -6.64
CA CYS A 62 5.64 -1.63 -5.94
C CYS A 62 6.68 -2.63 -5.35
N ALA A 63 7.01 -3.70 -6.09
CA ALA A 63 7.90 -4.80 -5.67
C ALA A 63 7.46 -5.62 -4.44
N GLY A 64 6.20 -5.51 -4.01
CA GLY A 64 5.81 -6.08 -2.72
C GLY A 64 5.91 -7.60 -2.60
N SER A 65 5.69 -8.38 -3.67
CA SER A 65 5.95 -9.84 -3.63
C SER A 65 7.42 -10.17 -3.37
N SER A 66 8.33 -9.47 -4.03
CA SER A 66 9.78 -9.60 -3.83
C SER A 66 10.18 -9.23 -2.40
N ILE A 67 9.67 -8.10 -1.91
CA ILE A 67 9.92 -7.62 -0.55
C ILE A 67 9.39 -8.62 0.49
N SER A 68 8.12 -9.04 0.36
CA SER A 68 7.51 -9.97 1.32
C SER A 68 8.24 -11.31 1.36
N ARG A 69 8.57 -11.91 0.21
CA ARG A 69 9.31 -13.18 0.17
C ARG A 69 10.70 -13.04 0.77
N SER A 70 11.40 -11.95 0.47
CA SER A 70 12.76 -11.72 0.98
C SER A 70 12.78 -11.44 2.49
N LEU A 71 11.79 -10.70 3.02
CA LEU A 71 11.72 -10.39 4.45
C LEU A 71 11.15 -11.55 5.27
N PHE A 72 10.07 -12.16 4.79
CA PHE A 72 9.17 -12.97 5.61
C PHE A 72 9.02 -14.42 5.12
N GLY A 73 9.61 -14.77 3.96
CA GLY A 73 9.46 -16.10 3.35
C GLY A 73 8.08 -16.37 2.72
N ASN A 74 7.12 -15.46 2.88
CA ASN A 74 5.74 -15.59 2.40
C ASN A 74 5.26 -14.27 1.74
N LEU A 75 3.97 -14.16 1.41
CA LEU A 75 3.36 -12.98 0.77
C LEU A 75 2.74 -11.99 1.77
N GLY A 76 2.92 -12.21 3.08
CA GLY A 76 2.38 -11.36 4.12
C GLY A 76 0.85 -11.33 4.10
N GLY A 77 0.27 -10.13 4.26
CA GLY A 77 -1.18 -9.92 4.16
C GLY A 77 -1.71 -9.62 2.76
N GLY A 78 -0.92 -9.86 1.71
CA GLY A 78 -1.30 -9.46 0.34
C GLY A 78 -1.62 -7.96 0.26
N HIS A 79 -2.57 -7.57 -0.61
CA HIS A 79 -2.94 -6.16 -0.84
C HIS A 79 -3.83 -5.55 0.28
N THR A 80 -3.50 -5.83 1.54
CA THR A 80 -4.24 -5.33 2.72
C THR A 80 -3.79 -3.91 3.08
N SER A 81 -4.74 -3.00 3.30
CA SER A 81 -4.46 -1.62 3.69
C SER A 81 -4.12 -1.48 5.19
N ALA A 82 -3.41 -0.40 5.54
CA ALA A 82 -3.13 -0.02 6.93
C ALA A 82 -4.41 0.07 7.78
N ARG A 83 -5.50 0.64 7.23
CA ARG A 83 -6.81 0.67 7.89
C ARG A 83 -7.33 -0.73 8.21
N LYS A 84 -7.21 -1.67 7.27
CA LYS A 84 -7.65 -3.06 7.48
C LYS A 84 -6.76 -3.77 8.50
N TYR A 85 -5.47 -3.46 8.56
CA TYR A 85 -4.58 -3.96 9.62
C TYR A 85 -4.99 -3.48 11.03
N GLN A 86 -5.66 -2.33 11.18
CA GLN A 86 -6.25 -1.94 12.47
C GLN A 86 -7.37 -2.90 12.93
N ILE A 87 -8.00 -3.64 12.02
CA ILE A 87 -8.94 -4.72 12.38
C ILE A 87 -8.19 -5.98 12.83
N VAL A 88 -7.00 -6.23 12.26
CA VAL A 88 -6.18 -7.41 12.56
C VAL A 88 -5.45 -7.27 13.89
N PHE A 89 -4.79 -6.12 14.10
CA PHE A 89 -3.93 -5.82 15.25
C PHE A 89 -4.65 -4.98 16.30
N THR A 90 -4.44 -5.31 17.58
CA THR A 90 -5.00 -4.54 18.70
C THR A 90 -4.53 -3.09 18.64
N LYS A 91 -5.20 -2.17 19.36
CA LYS A 91 -4.72 -0.77 19.41
C LYS A 91 -3.26 -0.68 19.84
N LYS A 92 -2.87 -1.49 20.84
CA LYS A 92 -1.50 -1.54 21.37
C LYS A 92 -0.50 -2.01 20.32
N GLU A 93 -0.73 -3.19 19.71
CA GLU A 93 0.16 -3.72 18.67
C GLU A 93 0.27 -2.77 17.47
N PHE A 94 -0.88 -2.28 16.98
CA PHE A 94 -0.88 -1.38 15.83
C PHE A 94 -0.22 -0.04 16.15
N ALA A 95 -0.23 0.43 17.40
CA ALA A 95 0.58 1.58 17.78
C ALA A 95 2.07 1.19 17.79
N GLU A 96 2.45 0.17 18.55
CA GLU A 96 3.86 -0.16 18.85
C GLU A 96 4.67 -0.69 17.67
N TYR A 97 4.06 -1.40 16.73
CA TYR A 97 4.81 -2.06 15.65
C TYR A 97 5.48 -1.03 14.74
N PHE A 98 6.46 -1.42 13.95
CA PHE A 98 7.00 -0.58 12.88
C PHE A 98 6.22 -0.84 11.57
N LYS A 99 5.50 0.16 11.07
CA LYS A 99 4.68 0.07 9.86
C LYS A 99 5.40 0.69 8.66
N PHE A 100 5.42 0.01 7.53
CA PHE A 100 6.03 0.56 6.33
C PHE A 100 5.31 0.13 5.05
N ALA A 101 5.53 0.88 3.98
CA ALA A 101 5.05 0.57 2.64
C ALA A 101 6.11 0.97 1.61
N PHE A 102 6.02 0.40 0.41
CA PHE A 102 6.77 0.89 -0.75
C PHE A 102 5.80 1.48 -1.76
N VAL A 103 6.12 2.67 -2.24
CA VAL A 103 5.42 3.37 -3.32
C VAL A 103 6.29 3.43 -4.56
N ARG A 104 5.68 3.76 -5.70
CA ARG A 104 6.37 3.88 -6.99
C ARG A 104 5.88 5.10 -7.75
N ASN A 105 6.69 5.69 -8.62
CA ASN A 105 6.25 6.71 -9.56
C ASN A 105 4.91 6.29 -10.24
N PRO A 106 3.83 7.10 -10.14
CA PRO A 106 2.52 6.71 -10.63
C PRO A 106 2.47 6.39 -12.14
N TRP A 107 3.21 7.14 -12.96
CA TRP A 107 3.31 6.91 -14.39
C TRP A 107 3.98 5.56 -14.68
N ASP A 108 5.13 5.32 -14.06
CA ASP A 108 5.81 4.04 -14.19
C ASP A 108 4.98 2.86 -13.68
N ARG A 109 4.18 3.08 -12.63
CA ARG A 109 3.29 2.07 -12.06
C ARG A 109 2.16 1.68 -13.02
N VAL A 110 1.58 2.62 -13.75
CA VAL A 110 0.53 2.35 -14.75
C VAL A 110 1.10 1.53 -15.90
N VAL A 111 2.27 1.88 -16.43
CA VAL A 111 2.98 1.08 -17.45
C VAL A 111 3.25 -0.33 -16.94
N SER A 112 3.77 -0.47 -15.71
CA SER A 112 4.02 -1.77 -15.09
C SER A 112 2.77 -2.63 -14.93
N ALA A 113 1.63 -2.02 -14.59
CA ALA A 113 0.34 -2.70 -14.46
C ALA A 113 -0.18 -3.16 -15.83
N PHE A 114 -0.16 -2.27 -16.83
CA PHE A 114 -0.60 -2.57 -18.19
C PHE A 114 0.19 -3.73 -18.79
N LEU A 115 1.52 -3.66 -18.80
CA LEU A 115 2.38 -4.70 -19.39
C LEU A 115 2.22 -6.05 -18.67
N PHE A 116 2.07 -6.03 -17.35
CA PHE A 116 1.87 -7.24 -16.56
C PHE A 116 0.55 -7.94 -16.89
N LEU A 117 -0.54 -7.18 -17.06
CA LEU A 117 -1.84 -7.72 -17.41
C LEU A 117 -1.88 -8.17 -18.87
N LYS A 118 -1.26 -7.42 -19.78
CA LYS A 118 -1.09 -7.81 -21.19
C LYS A 118 -0.29 -9.11 -21.34
N ALA A 119 0.65 -9.38 -20.43
CA ALA A 119 1.40 -10.64 -20.36
C ALA A 119 0.64 -11.78 -19.66
N GLY A 120 -0.63 -11.59 -19.28
CA GLY A 120 -1.49 -12.63 -18.70
C GLY A 120 -1.54 -12.68 -17.17
N GLY A 121 -0.87 -11.76 -16.47
CA GLY A 121 -0.90 -11.62 -15.01
C GLY A 121 -0.45 -12.86 -14.23
N THR A 122 -0.87 -12.98 -12.97
CA THR A 122 -0.48 -14.12 -12.10
C THR A 122 -1.49 -15.28 -12.12
N GLY A 123 -2.69 -15.10 -12.65
CA GLY A 123 -3.71 -16.15 -12.63
C GLY A 123 -4.97 -15.83 -13.44
N GLN A 124 -5.97 -16.72 -13.35
CA GLN A 124 -7.18 -16.65 -14.16
C GLN A 124 -7.99 -15.36 -13.94
N THR A 125 -8.00 -14.82 -12.72
CA THR A 125 -8.67 -13.55 -12.42
C THR A 125 -8.04 -12.39 -13.20
N ASP A 126 -6.71 -12.31 -13.25
CA ASP A 126 -6.01 -11.27 -14.01
C ASP A 126 -6.22 -11.43 -15.51
N ARG A 127 -6.21 -12.68 -16.02
CA ARG A 127 -6.49 -12.96 -17.44
C ARG A 127 -7.89 -12.53 -17.85
N ARG A 128 -8.92 -12.92 -17.09
CA ARG A 128 -10.31 -12.49 -17.34
C ARG A 128 -10.46 -10.99 -17.28
N TRP A 129 -9.81 -10.35 -16.30
CA TRP A 129 -9.82 -8.90 -16.21
C TRP A 129 -9.19 -8.25 -17.46
N ALA A 130 -8.04 -8.76 -17.90
CA ALA A 130 -7.34 -8.27 -19.09
C ALA A 130 -8.17 -8.49 -20.36
N GLU A 131 -8.80 -9.66 -20.53
CA GLU A 131 -9.71 -9.95 -21.65
C GLU A 131 -10.88 -8.96 -21.70
N GLN A 132 -11.44 -8.59 -20.53
CA GLN A 132 -12.58 -7.68 -20.45
C GLN A 132 -12.22 -6.20 -20.60
N ASN A 133 -11.01 -5.80 -20.23
CA ASN A 133 -10.65 -4.38 -20.07
C ASN A 133 -9.45 -3.93 -20.92
N LEU A 134 -8.68 -4.86 -21.50
CA LEU A 134 -7.50 -4.55 -22.31
C LEU A 134 -7.63 -5.00 -23.76
N SER A 135 -8.51 -5.96 -24.07
CA SER A 135 -8.59 -6.56 -25.41
C SER A 135 -8.96 -5.55 -26.51
N GLU A 136 -9.73 -4.52 -26.18
CA GLU A 136 -10.13 -3.44 -27.10
C GLU A 136 -9.03 -2.40 -27.34
N TYR A 137 -7.94 -2.42 -26.54
CA TYR A 137 -6.86 -1.42 -26.62
C TYR A 137 -5.59 -2.05 -27.18
N PRO A 138 -5.20 -1.75 -28.44
CA PRO A 138 -4.05 -2.37 -29.07
C PRO A 138 -2.72 -2.00 -28.40
N ASP A 139 -2.64 -0.81 -27.80
CA ASP A 139 -1.42 -0.25 -27.22
C ASP A 139 -1.69 0.48 -25.89
N PHE A 140 -0.61 0.98 -25.28
CA PHE A 140 -0.68 1.69 -24.01
C PHE A 140 -1.41 3.04 -24.12
N ASP A 141 -1.18 3.77 -25.21
CA ASP A 141 -1.72 5.12 -25.40
C ASP A 141 -3.26 5.06 -25.52
N SER A 142 -3.77 4.17 -26.36
CA SER A 142 -5.21 3.90 -26.50
C SER A 142 -5.84 3.42 -25.19
N PHE A 143 -5.16 2.55 -24.43
CA PHE A 143 -5.61 2.10 -23.11
C PHE A 143 -5.76 3.27 -22.12
N VAL A 144 -4.77 4.14 -22.01
CA VAL A 144 -4.84 5.28 -21.08
C VAL A 144 -5.96 6.23 -21.47
N ARG A 145 -6.11 6.52 -22.77
CA ARG A 145 -7.16 7.42 -23.29
C ARG A 145 -8.57 6.87 -23.08
N GLY A 146 -8.77 5.58 -23.37
CA GLY A 146 -10.10 4.98 -23.39
C GLY A 146 -10.57 4.41 -22.05
N TRP A 147 -9.65 3.81 -21.27
CA TRP A 147 -10.02 3.07 -20.07
C TRP A 147 -9.68 3.80 -18.78
N LEU A 148 -8.54 4.50 -18.73
CA LEU A 148 -8.01 5.01 -17.47
C LEU A 148 -8.71 6.29 -17.01
N ASN A 149 -9.57 6.14 -16.00
CA ASN A 149 -10.22 7.25 -15.33
C ASN A 149 -10.31 6.99 -13.80
N PRO A 150 -10.67 7.98 -12.98
CA PRO A 150 -10.67 7.83 -11.52
C PRO A 150 -11.64 6.78 -10.96
N VAL A 151 -12.67 6.38 -11.72
CA VAL A 151 -13.62 5.33 -11.33
C VAL A 151 -13.01 3.95 -11.61
N ASN A 152 -12.58 3.72 -12.85
CA ASN A 152 -11.97 2.47 -13.29
C ASN A 152 -10.69 2.14 -12.51
N ALA A 153 -9.82 3.13 -12.33
CA ALA A 153 -8.59 2.97 -11.57
C ALA A 153 -8.87 2.50 -10.13
N ARG A 154 -9.90 3.04 -9.46
CA ARG A 154 -10.25 2.64 -8.08
C ARG A 154 -10.88 1.25 -7.99
N ALA A 155 -11.51 0.78 -9.06
CA ALA A 155 -12.16 -0.53 -9.11
C ALA A 155 -11.16 -1.68 -9.35
N SER A 156 -10.05 -1.43 -10.04
CA SER A 156 -9.00 -2.43 -10.28
C SER A 156 -7.88 -2.30 -9.26
N TRP A 157 -7.56 -3.39 -8.56
CA TRP A 157 -6.46 -3.42 -7.59
C TRP A 157 -5.08 -3.07 -8.19
N HIS A 158 -4.83 -3.31 -9.49
CA HIS A 158 -3.53 -3.03 -10.12
C HIS A 158 -3.36 -1.56 -10.47
N PHE A 159 -4.48 -0.85 -10.68
CA PHE A 159 -4.51 0.57 -11.01
C PHE A 159 -4.97 1.44 -9.85
N LYS A 160 -5.43 0.87 -8.73
CA LYS A 160 -5.92 1.64 -7.57
C LYS A 160 -4.82 2.54 -7.01
N PRO A 161 -5.07 3.85 -6.81
CA PRO A 161 -4.09 4.76 -6.20
C PRO A 161 -3.45 4.19 -4.94
N GLN A 162 -2.23 4.62 -4.63
CA GLN A 162 -1.41 4.04 -3.56
C GLN A 162 -1.76 4.62 -2.19
N TYR A 163 -2.05 5.91 -2.10
CA TYR A 163 -2.38 6.60 -0.85
C TYR A 163 -3.50 5.93 -0.04
N PRO A 164 -4.60 5.37 -0.61
CA PRO A 164 -5.65 4.74 0.16
C PRO A 164 -5.21 3.46 0.88
N TYR A 165 -4.09 2.85 0.49
CA TYR A 165 -3.51 1.72 1.21
C TYR A 165 -2.89 2.14 2.53
N VAL A 166 -2.38 3.37 2.62
CA VAL A 166 -1.56 3.84 3.74
C VAL A 166 -2.22 4.97 4.54
N SER A 167 -3.25 5.64 4.00
CA SER A 167 -3.93 6.76 4.67
C SER A 167 -5.10 6.36 5.57
N GLY A 168 -5.27 7.08 6.67
CA GLY A 168 -6.39 7.05 7.60
C GLY A 168 -7.60 7.86 7.10
N GLY A 169 -8.71 7.80 7.85
CA GLY A 169 -9.96 8.51 7.54
C GLY A 169 -9.80 10.03 7.47
N ASP A 170 -8.82 10.55 8.21
CA ASP A 170 -8.41 11.94 8.35
C ASP A 170 -7.36 12.38 7.31
N GLY A 171 -6.99 11.51 6.36
CA GLY A 171 -5.98 11.77 5.34
C GLY A 171 -4.53 11.58 5.82
N ARG A 172 -4.28 11.37 7.11
CA ARG A 172 -2.92 11.14 7.63
C ARG A 172 -2.42 9.75 7.24
N LEU A 173 -1.11 9.63 7.01
CA LEU A 173 -0.47 8.34 6.78
C LEU A 173 -0.43 7.54 8.09
N LEU A 174 -0.90 6.29 8.03
CA LEU A 174 -0.97 5.33 9.16
C LEU A 174 0.27 4.43 9.23
N ILE A 175 1.37 4.83 8.61
CA ILE A 175 2.63 4.08 8.56
C ILE A 175 3.78 4.94 9.10
N ASP A 176 4.89 4.31 9.47
CA ASP A 176 6.06 4.97 10.04
C ASP A 176 7.11 5.30 8.96
N PHE A 177 7.21 4.47 7.92
CA PHE A 177 8.19 4.64 6.84
C PHE A 177 7.60 4.41 5.45
N VAL A 178 7.95 5.29 4.52
CA VAL A 178 7.65 5.19 3.08
C VAL A 178 8.95 4.91 2.34
N GLY A 179 9.06 3.69 1.80
CA GLY A 179 10.11 3.34 0.84
C GLY A 179 9.68 3.66 -0.58
N TYR A 180 10.65 3.91 -1.44
CA TYR A 180 10.46 4.25 -2.84
C TYR A 180 11.05 3.17 -3.72
N PHE A 181 10.29 2.74 -4.73
CA PHE A 181 10.72 1.73 -5.69
C PHE A 181 12.00 2.18 -6.42
N GLU A 182 12.14 3.48 -6.66
CA GLU A 182 13.28 4.12 -7.31
C GLU A 182 14.56 3.98 -6.46
N ARG A 183 14.41 3.80 -5.14
CA ARG A 183 15.49 3.58 -4.16
C ARG A 183 15.40 2.22 -3.49
N LEU A 184 14.81 1.24 -4.19
CA LEU A 184 14.38 -0.02 -3.62
C LEU A 184 15.47 -0.70 -2.77
N GLN A 185 16.70 -0.80 -3.29
CA GLN A 185 17.79 -1.48 -2.58
C GLN A 185 18.20 -0.76 -1.29
N GLU A 186 18.29 0.57 -1.32
CA GLU A 186 18.65 1.39 -0.16
C GLU A 186 17.57 1.29 0.92
N ASP A 187 16.30 1.54 0.55
CA ASP A 187 15.17 1.54 1.45
C ASP A 187 14.92 0.14 2.02
N TYR A 188 15.04 -0.90 1.20
CA TYR A 188 14.96 -2.28 1.65
C TYR A 188 16.03 -2.61 2.70
N SER A 189 17.26 -2.13 2.50
CA SER A 189 18.37 -2.33 3.44
C SER A 189 18.15 -1.57 4.75
N PHE A 190 17.50 -0.40 4.73
CA PHE A 190 17.06 0.29 5.93
C PHE A 190 15.99 -0.51 6.69
N ILE A 191 14.99 -1.04 6.00
CA ILE A 191 13.91 -1.86 6.61
C ILE A 191 14.50 -3.10 7.28
N ARG A 192 15.35 -3.87 6.58
CA ARG A 192 15.99 -5.07 7.15
C ARG A 192 16.74 -4.79 8.45
N ARG A 193 17.50 -3.70 8.50
CA ARG A 193 18.22 -3.28 9.72
C ARG A 193 17.26 -2.88 10.84
N THR A 194 16.17 -2.21 10.49
CA THR A 194 15.17 -1.72 11.46
C THR A 194 14.41 -2.88 12.11
N ILE A 195 13.92 -3.83 11.33
CA ILE A 195 13.13 -4.98 11.83
C ILE A 195 13.99 -6.19 12.20
N ARG A 196 15.30 -6.14 11.91
CA ARG A 196 16.29 -7.19 12.16
C ARG A 196 15.89 -8.55 11.57
N CYS A 197 15.36 -8.54 10.35
CA CYS A 197 14.91 -9.74 9.65
C CYS A 197 15.15 -9.64 8.13
N GLY A 198 15.09 -10.80 7.46
CA GLY A 198 15.07 -10.91 6.01
C GLY A 198 16.42 -11.22 5.36
N ALA A 199 16.35 -11.89 4.21
CA ALA A 199 17.45 -12.19 3.32
C ALA A 199 17.78 -10.99 2.40
N PRO A 200 18.86 -11.03 1.60
CA PRO A 200 19.03 -10.09 0.49
C PRO A 200 17.80 -10.08 -0.44
N LEU A 201 17.53 -8.92 -1.04
CA LEU A 201 16.36 -8.74 -1.90
C LEU A 201 16.46 -9.64 -3.13
N ILE A 202 15.48 -10.52 -3.32
CA ILE A 202 15.31 -11.24 -4.59
C ILE A 202 14.50 -10.40 -5.57
N HIS A 203 14.76 -10.54 -6.87
CA HIS A 203 13.99 -9.85 -7.91
C HIS A 203 12.95 -10.80 -8.53
N LEU A 204 11.72 -10.80 -8.02
CA LEU A 204 10.59 -11.52 -8.61
C LEU A 204 9.76 -10.60 -9.52
N ASN A 205 9.04 -11.22 -10.47
CA ASN A 205 8.07 -10.56 -11.35
C ASN A 205 8.62 -9.36 -12.12
N GLN A 206 9.89 -9.43 -12.56
CA GLN A 206 10.41 -8.49 -13.53
C GLN A 206 9.61 -8.63 -14.83
N THR A 207 8.92 -7.56 -15.22
CA THR A 207 8.25 -7.51 -16.53
C THR A 207 9.33 -7.68 -17.60
N ARG A 208 9.28 -8.77 -18.37
CA ARG A 208 10.31 -9.15 -19.36
C ARG A 208 10.49 -8.09 -20.46
N ASP A 209 9.43 -7.36 -20.78
CA ASP A 209 9.39 -6.34 -21.83
C ASP A 209 9.63 -4.91 -21.32
N ARG A 210 10.53 -4.77 -20.34
CA ARG A 210 10.81 -3.50 -19.67
C ARG A 210 12.20 -2.95 -20.01
N SER A 211 12.67 -3.25 -21.21
CA SER A 211 13.90 -2.67 -21.77
C SER A 211 13.76 -1.17 -22.05
N LYS A 212 12.52 -0.67 -22.14
CA LYS A 212 12.19 0.74 -22.38
C LYS A 212 11.93 1.47 -21.08
N ASP A 213 12.42 2.70 -20.99
CA ASP A 213 12.01 3.67 -19.97
C ASP A 213 10.49 3.90 -20.08
N PHE A 214 9.78 3.94 -18.95
CA PHE A 214 8.34 4.17 -18.93
C PHE A 214 7.93 5.48 -19.62
N ARG A 215 8.81 6.50 -19.59
CA ARG A 215 8.56 7.80 -20.23
C ARG A 215 8.28 7.64 -21.73
N GLN A 216 8.89 6.65 -22.38
CA GLN A 216 8.72 6.39 -23.81
C GLN A 216 7.33 5.84 -24.18
N TYR A 217 6.52 5.42 -23.19
CA TYR A 217 5.14 4.99 -23.43
C TYR A 217 4.16 6.16 -23.47
N TYR A 218 4.57 7.35 -23.05
CA TYR A 218 3.68 8.48 -22.86
C TYR A 218 3.75 9.48 -24.00
N ARG A 219 2.59 10.07 -24.26
CA ARG A 219 2.43 11.36 -24.94
C ARG A 219 2.03 12.39 -23.89
N GLU A 220 2.14 13.67 -24.22
CA GLU A 220 1.77 14.78 -23.31
C GLU A 220 0.35 14.59 -22.72
N GLU A 221 -0.62 14.22 -23.56
CA GLU A 221 -1.99 14.01 -23.11
C GLU A 221 -2.14 12.81 -22.16
N THR A 222 -1.53 11.66 -22.48
CA THR A 222 -1.63 10.47 -21.62
C THR A 222 -0.85 10.63 -20.33
N GLN A 223 0.22 11.43 -20.34
CA GLN A 223 0.92 11.87 -19.13
C GLN A 223 -0.03 12.69 -18.24
N GLN A 224 -0.79 13.62 -18.81
CA GLN A 224 -1.73 14.46 -18.07
C GLN A 224 -2.92 13.66 -17.51
N ILE A 225 -3.49 12.72 -18.28
CA ILE A 225 -4.56 11.82 -17.78
C ILE A 225 -4.09 11.08 -16.52
N VAL A 226 -2.88 10.51 -16.54
CA VAL A 226 -2.31 9.84 -15.38
C VAL A 226 -2.05 10.83 -14.23
N ALA A 227 -1.57 12.03 -14.53
CA ALA A 227 -1.36 13.06 -13.52
C ALA A 227 -2.66 13.39 -12.78
N ASP A 228 -3.78 13.47 -13.50
CA ASP A 228 -5.08 13.78 -12.92
C ASP A 228 -5.68 12.62 -12.11
N VAL A 229 -5.58 11.39 -12.64
CA VAL A 229 -6.07 10.18 -11.95
C VAL A 229 -5.31 9.92 -10.65
N TYR A 230 -4.00 10.17 -10.65
CA TYR A 230 -3.10 9.88 -9.53
C TYR A 230 -2.59 11.12 -8.80
N ARG A 231 -3.26 12.27 -8.97
CA ARG A 231 -2.87 13.57 -8.39
C ARG A 231 -2.52 13.50 -6.91
N GLU A 232 -3.27 12.72 -6.15
CA GLU A 232 -3.07 12.59 -4.71
C GLU A 232 -1.83 11.76 -4.37
N ASP A 233 -1.51 10.73 -5.15
CA ASP A 233 -0.25 9.99 -5.01
C ASP A 233 0.94 10.88 -5.33
N ILE A 234 0.85 11.65 -6.41
CA ILE A 234 1.88 12.62 -6.84
C ILE A 234 2.14 13.63 -5.73
N ARG A 235 1.07 14.23 -5.19
CA ARG A 235 1.14 15.24 -4.12
C ARG A 235 1.69 14.68 -2.82
N ILE A 236 1.20 13.53 -2.35
CA ILE A 236 1.57 12.97 -1.05
C ILE A 236 3.01 12.43 -1.08
N PHE A 237 3.41 11.77 -2.17
CA PHE A 237 4.69 11.08 -2.26
C PHE A 237 5.76 11.86 -3.03
N GLY A 238 5.46 13.10 -3.45
CA GLY A 238 6.41 14.01 -4.06
C GLY A 238 6.98 13.50 -5.38
N TYR A 239 6.12 12.98 -6.25
CA TYR A 239 6.54 12.52 -7.58
C TYR A 239 6.46 13.64 -8.62
N GLY A 240 7.36 13.58 -9.59
CA GLY A 240 7.25 14.28 -10.86
C GLY A 240 7.45 13.27 -11.99
N PHE A 241 6.96 13.59 -13.20
CA PHE A 241 7.09 12.69 -14.34
C PHE A 241 8.57 12.38 -14.66
N GLU A 242 9.39 13.43 -14.72
CA GLU A 242 10.82 13.33 -15.00
C GLU A 242 11.68 13.02 -13.77
N SER A 243 11.13 13.13 -12.56
CA SER A 243 11.94 13.05 -11.34
C SER A 243 12.51 11.65 -11.13
N GLU A 244 13.83 11.54 -11.09
CA GLU A 244 14.53 10.30 -10.72
C GLU A 244 14.46 10.03 -9.22
N ALA A 245 14.25 11.07 -8.41
CA ALA A 245 14.16 10.98 -6.96
C ALA A 245 12.86 11.61 -6.44
N PRO A 246 12.04 10.88 -5.69
CA PRO A 246 10.85 11.43 -5.06
C PRO A 246 11.22 12.34 -3.87
N THR A 247 10.48 13.44 -3.72
CA THR A 247 10.70 14.46 -2.68
C THR A 247 9.74 14.31 -1.48
N GLY A 248 8.89 13.28 -1.51
CA GLY A 248 7.90 13.01 -0.47
C GLY A 248 8.49 12.55 0.86
N PRO A 249 7.62 12.29 1.86
CA PRO A 249 8.05 11.86 3.17
C PRO A 249 8.75 10.50 3.11
N ARG A 250 9.79 10.31 3.92
CA ARG A 250 10.39 8.99 4.21
C ARG A 250 10.03 8.50 5.60
N HIS A 251 10.24 9.35 6.61
CA HIS A 251 9.86 9.07 8.00
C HIS A 251 8.60 9.87 8.35
N VAL A 252 7.51 9.18 8.63
CA VAL A 252 6.18 9.79 8.82
C VAL A 252 5.84 9.93 10.30
N ASN A 253 5.83 8.81 11.04
CA ASN A 253 5.35 8.73 12.42
C ASN A 253 6.44 8.20 13.38
N SER A 254 7.68 8.68 13.21
CA SER A 254 8.84 8.27 14.00
C SER A 254 8.56 8.27 15.51
N PRO A 255 9.17 7.37 16.30
CA PRO A 255 9.05 7.38 17.76
C PRO A 255 9.35 8.75 18.40
N ALA A 256 10.28 9.52 17.83
CA ALA A 256 10.62 10.89 18.25
C ALA A 256 9.40 11.86 18.19
N THR A 257 8.52 11.71 17.19
CA THR A 257 7.28 12.51 17.07
C THR A 257 6.14 12.03 17.97
N ARG A 258 6.24 10.84 18.59
CA ARG A 258 5.18 10.29 19.45
C ARG A 258 5.23 10.81 20.89
N GLN A 259 6.35 11.41 21.32
CA GLN A 259 6.50 11.94 22.68
C GLN A 259 5.85 13.32 22.91
N HIS A 260 5.49 14.05 21.84
CA HIS A 260 4.89 15.39 21.94
C HIS A 260 3.35 15.44 21.95
N SER A 261 2.66 14.30 22.08
CA SER A 261 1.19 14.25 22.06
C SER A 261 0.56 13.63 23.32
N LEU A 262 1.28 13.62 24.43
CA LEU A 262 0.65 13.47 25.75
C LEU A 262 0.28 14.86 26.27
N PRO A 263 -0.99 15.16 26.57
CA PRO A 263 -1.31 16.37 27.30
C PRO A 263 -0.63 16.26 28.66
N THR A 264 0.28 17.20 28.95
CA THR A 264 0.75 17.47 30.30
C THR A 264 -0.46 17.64 31.19
N THR A 265 -0.75 16.65 32.01
CA THR A 265 -1.69 16.77 33.12
C THR A 265 -1.11 17.85 34.03
N GLY A 266 -1.69 19.05 33.96
CA GLY A 266 -1.40 20.13 34.87
C GLY A 266 -1.63 19.62 36.29
N ARG A 267 -0.58 19.60 37.10
CA ARG A 267 -0.68 19.40 38.55
C ARG A 267 -1.52 20.55 39.09
N PHE A 268 -2.75 20.24 39.50
CA PHE A 268 -3.55 21.11 40.34
C PHE A 268 -2.89 21.12 41.72
N VAL A 269 -2.32 22.25 42.13
CA VAL A 269 -1.83 22.48 43.49
C VAL A 269 -3.00 23.11 44.26
N PRO A 270 -3.53 22.50 45.33
CA PRO A 270 -4.54 23.14 46.16
C PRO A 270 -3.85 24.18 47.04
N GLY A 271 -4.25 25.45 46.88
CA GLY A 271 -3.83 26.54 47.75
C GLY A 271 -4.40 26.36 49.16
N ARG A 272 -3.55 26.65 50.15
CA ARG A 272 -3.92 26.94 51.54
C ARG A 272 -4.32 28.40 51.67
#